data_AF-A0A421J7L6-F1
#
_entry.id   AF-A0A421J7L6-F1
#
_cell.length_a   1.000
_cell.length_b   1.000
_cell.length_c   1.000
_cell.angle_alpha   90.00
_cell.angle_beta   90.00
_cell.angle_gamma   90.00
#
_symmetry.space_group_name_H-M   'P 1'
#
loop_
_entity.id
_entity.type
_entity.pdbx_description
1 polymer ?
#
loop_
_entity_poly.entity_id
_entity_poly.type
_entity_poly.pdbx_seq_one_letter_code
_entity_poly.pdbx_strand_id
1 'polypeptide(L)'
;MTINTIYIARHGYRANWLPPPHPPNPSGIDSDPPLAPHGKDQAEQLAAHIQQFPENKKPQIILSSPFYRCVETSQPISRALGLPIAIERGVGEWFKKDRDTIPEPGNYDLLQQFFPELGTAEAWDRDNTVGVIPSLNGEDENDIFERAQRFWKGFFAVMEKKFPHIERILIVTHAATKIALGMSLLGKSGVYDSVDENGTLIKAATCSLDTYEHQRNKWVLTVNGNCDFLDEGEEMNWNFHYKFEAGSDEDIKMRQQQAQRSQAANDDFQDMYITIDIPALGNTKTQAEDSKDASRMDNVIGPAAQFQISELAVETPLIKLTSNETHVNRLAAIDGKILQTKWRQLVGTDLIFDDYGELVGQVKEHLQVDDSVKLVRQDNDEVVDNDDEKLPKSHDNATSFLKRAMRAAKMHEKLQEYELVLASTSPRRIEILETILKLTNVNIVPSFFEENISKHGLHYTEYVQQTSLGKARAVERQIEASSSRNALIISADTIVVCNGTIYEKPGTKERQRQMFEEYRNYPMLEVVTAVHVVNCASGTLHSHTEITKLYFDAECPSHLIDAYIECGEGLQVAGGFQYQSIGNLLFSKMEGDYFNIVGLPAKGCYTLLEKSII
;
A
#
# COMPACT_ATOMS: atom_id res chain seq x y z
N MET A 1 -15.09 29.08 -13.66
CA MET A 1 -13.71 28.70 -13.32
C MET A 1 -12.99 28.39 -14.62
N THR A 2 -11.94 29.14 -14.98
CA THR A 2 -11.21 28.93 -16.26
C THR A 2 -10.31 27.71 -16.17
N ILE A 3 -9.60 27.55 -15.05
CA ILE A 3 -8.74 26.40 -14.80
C ILE A 3 -9.61 25.15 -14.73
N ASN A 4 -9.35 24.19 -15.61
CA ASN A 4 -10.09 22.94 -15.71
C ASN A 4 -9.22 21.71 -15.45
N THR A 5 -7.89 21.85 -15.48
CA THR A 5 -6.94 20.74 -15.23
C THR A 5 -5.79 21.22 -14.35
N ILE A 6 -5.47 20.42 -13.34
CA ILE A 6 -4.35 20.67 -12.43
C ILE A 6 -3.50 19.40 -12.38
N TYR A 7 -2.23 19.55 -12.72
CA TYR A 7 -1.23 18.52 -12.52
C TYR A 7 -0.44 18.84 -11.25
N ILE A 8 -0.17 17.83 -10.42
CA ILE A 8 0.67 18.00 -9.22
C ILE A 8 1.71 16.89 -9.22
N ALA A 9 2.98 17.28 -9.32
CA ALA A 9 4.12 16.37 -9.28
C ALA A 9 4.91 16.53 -7.98
N ARG A 10 5.49 15.43 -7.49
CA ARG A 10 6.56 15.50 -6.48
C ARG A 10 7.91 15.75 -7.17
N HIS A 11 8.84 16.40 -6.49
CA HIS A 11 10.25 16.41 -6.89
C HIS A 11 10.83 14.99 -7.06
N GLY A 12 11.93 14.88 -7.82
CA GLY A 12 12.65 13.61 -8.03
C GLY A 12 13.47 13.12 -6.82
N TYR A 13 14.20 12.04 -7.01
CA TYR A 13 15.07 11.42 -6.01
C TYR A 13 16.14 12.38 -5.47
N ARG A 14 16.22 12.55 -4.15
CA ARG A 14 17.12 13.53 -3.52
C ARG A 14 18.52 12.98 -3.32
N ALA A 15 19.53 13.84 -3.45
CA ALA A 15 20.92 13.45 -3.26
C ALA A 15 21.26 13.01 -1.82
N ASN A 16 20.54 13.50 -0.81
CA ASN A 16 20.74 13.09 0.58
C ASN A 16 20.17 11.69 0.90
N TRP A 17 19.50 11.04 -0.06
CA TRP A 17 19.03 9.67 0.10
C TRP A 17 20.05 8.64 -0.37
N LEU A 18 21.06 9.06 -1.14
CA LEU A 18 22.21 8.24 -1.49
C LEU A 18 23.07 7.94 -0.25
N PRO A 19 23.84 6.85 -0.22
CA PRO A 19 24.83 6.64 0.83
C PRO A 19 25.80 7.84 0.94
N PRO A 20 26.22 8.21 2.17
CA PRO A 20 27.17 9.31 2.36
C PRO A 20 28.52 9.02 1.68
N PRO A 21 29.29 10.05 1.28
CA PRO A 21 29.06 11.47 1.58
C PRO A 21 28.06 12.16 0.64
N HIS A 22 27.26 13.07 1.19
CA HIS A 22 26.29 13.86 0.41
C HIS A 22 26.93 15.13 -0.15
N PRO A 23 26.47 15.62 -1.32
CA PRO A 23 26.87 16.93 -1.83
C PRO A 23 26.34 18.04 -0.92
N PRO A 24 27.04 19.20 -0.85
CA PRO A 24 26.52 20.36 -0.14
C PRO A 24 25.26 20.92 -0.82
N ASN A 25 24.39 21.55 -0.04
CA ASN A 25 23.20 22.24 -0.57
C ASN A 25 23.64 23.42 -1.45
N PRO A 26 23.31 23.46 -2.75
CA PRO A 26 23.80 24.50 -3.66
C PRO A 26 23.41 25.92 -3.24
N SER A 27 22.22 26.08 -2.67
CA SER A 27 21.69 27.35 -2.17
C SER A 27 22.32 27.79 -0.84
N GLY A 28 23.05 26.89 -0.16
CA GLY A 28 23.53 27.09 1.21
C GLY A 28 22.44 27.05 2.29
N ILE A 29 21.18 26.81 1.91
CA ILE A 29 20.03 26.73 2.80
C ILE A 29 19.98 25.33 3.42
N ASP A 30 19.66 25.23 4.70
CA ASP A 30 19.52 23.93 5.37
C ASP A 30 18.40 23.09 4.75
N SER A 31 18.58 21.76 4.71
CA SER A 31 17.57 20.82 4.20
C SER A 31 17.08 21.11 2.76
N ASP A 32 17.92 21.77 1.95
CA ASP A 32 17.68 22.08 0.54
C ASP A 32 18.66 21.35 -0.40
N PRO A 33 18.71 19.99 -0.35
CA PRO A 33 19.61 19.23 -1.19
C PRO A 33 19.20 19.27 -2.67
N PRO A 34 20.16 19.06 -3.60
CA PRO A 34 19.85 18.85 -5.00
C PRO A 34 19.26 17.45 -5.24
N LEU A 35 18.83 17.19 -6.47
CA LEU A 35 18.51 15.85 -6.94
C LEU A 35 19.78 15.00 -7.08
N ALA A 36 19.66 13.71 -6.78
CA ALA A 36 20.65 12.70 -7.18
C ALA A 36 20.70 12.60 -8.72
N PRO A 37 21.76 12.05 -9.33
CA PRO A 37 21.77 11.74 -10.77
C PRO A 37 20.50 10.99 -11.21
N HIS A 38 20.14 9.93 -10.47
CA HIS A 38 18.89 9.19 -10.66
C HIS A 38 17.63 10.08 -10.61
N GLY A 39 17.57 11.02 -9.67
CA GLY A 39 16.44 11.94 -9.56
C GLY A 39 16.37 12.94 -10.73
N LYS A 40 17.49 13.27 -11.36
CA LYS A 40 17.53 14.07 -12.59
C LYS A 40 17.01 13.26 -13.77
N ASP A 41 17.37 11.98 -13.86
CA ASP A 41 16.86 11.08 -14.89
C ASP A 41 15.34 10.92 -14.76
N GLN A 42 14.80 10.77 -13.54
CA GLN A 42 13.36 10.79 -13.29
C GLN A 42 12.69 12.10 -13.75
N ALA A 43 13.34 13.25 -13.54
CA ALA A 43 12.81 14.55 -13.96
C ALA A 43 12.78 14.68 -15.50
N GLU A 44 13.80 14.16 -16.20
CA GLU A 44 13.83 14.09 -17.66
C GLU A 44 12.73 13.15 -18.20
N GLN A 45 12.51 12.00 -17.56
CA GLN A 45 11.44 11.06 -17.93
C GLN A 45 10.04 11.67 -17.71
N LEU A 46 9.83 12.37 -16.59
CA LEU A 46 8.61 13.13 -16.34
C LEU A 46 8.39 14.22 -17.42
N ALA A 47 9.45 14.94 -17.81
CA ALA A 47 9.37 15.94 -18.86
C ALA A 47 9.02 15.31 -20.22
N ALA A 48 9.65 14.18 -20.57
CA ALA A 48 9.35 13.45 -21.79
C ALA A 48 7.89 12.96 -21.81
N HIS A 49 7.40 12.42 -20.70
CA HIS A 49 6.00 12.01 -20.55
C HIS A 49 5.03 13.17 -20.76
N ILE A 50 5.26 14.31 -20.09
CA ILE A 50 4.40 15.50 -20.23
C ILE A 50 4.49 16.08 -21.66
N GLN A 51 5.67 16.02 -22.30
CA GLN A 51 5.85 16.50 -23.67
C GLN A 51 5.01 15.71 -24.69
N GLN A 52 4.75 14.43 -24.42
CA GLN A 52 3.91 13.57 -25.25
C GLN A 52 2.41 13.85 -25.12
N PHE A 53 1.98 14.63 -24.12
CA PHE A 53 0.57 14.99 -23.97
C PHE A 53 0.08 15.74 -25.22
N PRO A 54 -1.18 15.53 -25.65
CA PRO A 54 -1.80 16.37 -26.65
C PRO A 54 -1.70 17.86 -26.29
N GLU A 55 -1.54 18.75 -27.26
CA GLU A 55 -1.37 20.20 -27.00
C GLU A 55 -2.49 20.81 -26.14
N ASN A 56 -3.73 20.34 -26.31
CA ASN A 56 -4.87 20.76 -25.50
C ASN A 56 -4.89 20.18 -24.08
N LYS A 57 -3.93 19.31 -23.73
CA LYS A 57 -3.74 18.70 -22.40
C LYS A 57 -2.44 19.14 -21.74
N LYS A 58 -1.46 19.67 -22.48
CA LYS A 58 -0.20 20.17 -21.91
C LYS A 58 -0.44 21.29 -20.89
N PRO A 59 0.32 21.31 -19.77
CA PRO A 59 0.34 22.45 -18.87
C PRO A 59 0.69 23.74 -19.62
N GLN A 60 0.15 24.88 -19.16
CA GLN A 60 0.42 26.19 -19.75
C GLN A 60 1.22 27.11 -18.82
N ILE A 61 1.40 26.70 -17.57
CA ILE A 61 2.22 27.37 -16.56
C ILE A 61 2.80 26.33 -15.60
N ILE A 62 4.04 26.57 -15.14
CA ILE A 62 4.73 25.74 -14.15
C ILE A 62 4.91 26.56 -12.87
N LEU A 63 4.38 26.03 -11.77
CA LEU A 63 4.51 26.57 -10.42
C LEU A 63 5.34 25.62 -9.58
N SER A 64 6.55 26.02 -9.22
CA SER A 64 7.44 25.21 -8.40
C SER A 64 7.45 25.70 -6.97
N SER A 65 7.59 24.78 -6.03
CA SER A 65 8.12 25.13 -4.71
C SER A 65 9.48 25.83 -4.85
N PRO A 66 9.83 26.81 -4.00
CA PRO A 66 11.12 27.51 -4.11
C PRO A 66 12.33 26.71 -3.58
N PHE A 67 12.13 25.47 -3.12
CA PHE A 67 13.24 24.57 -2.78
C PHE A 67 13.94 24.09 -4.05
N TYR A 68 15.28 24.02 -4.00
CA TYR A 68 16.17 23.74 -5.14
C TYR A 68 15.73 22.49 -5.91
N ARG A 69 15.47 21.38 -5.20
CA ARG A 69 15.03 20.11 -5.80
C ARG A 69 13.75 20.19 -6.64
N CYS A 70 12.80 21.04 -6.27
CA CYS A 70 11.55 21.19 -7.03
C CYS A 70 11.78 22.00 -8.30
N VAL A 71 12.61 23.03 -8.21
CA VAL A 71 13.01 23.85 -9.36
C VAL A 71 13.85 23.02 -10.33
N GLU A 72 14.78 22.22 -9.82
CA GLU A 72 15.58 21.29 -10.62
C GLU A 72 14.72 20.23 -11.31
N THR A 73 13.69 19.70 -10.64
CA THR A 73 12.70 18.80 -11.26
C THR A 73 11.88 19.51 -12.35
N SER A 74 11.61 20.81 -12.18
CA SER A 74 10.82 21.60 -13.12
C SER A 74 11.60 22.00 -14.38
N GLN A 75 12.93 22.03 -14.32
CA GLN A 75 13.79 22.53 -15.38
C GLN A 75 13.68 21.75 -16.70
N PRO A 76 13.76 20.41 -16.72
CA PRO A 76 13.53 19.63 -17.95
C PRO A 76 12.14 19.88 -18.55
N ILE A 77 11.11 19.97 -17.72
CA ILE A 77 9.72 20.22 -18.14
C ILE A 77 9.60 21.60 -18.79
N SER A 78 10.20 22.61 -18.17
CA SER A 78 10.26 23.97 -18.70
C SER A 78 10.90 24.02 -20.08
N ARG A 79 12.04 23.33 -20.28
CA ARG A 79 12.72 23.24 -21.58
C ARG A 79 11.89 22.50 -22.61
N ALA A 80 11.27 21.38 -22.23
CA ALA A 80 10.47 20.55 -23.13
C ALA A 80 9.20 21.25 -23.62
N LEU A 81 8.62 22.12 -22.79
CA LEU A 81 7.39 22.86 -23.10
C LEU A 81 7.60 24.31 -23.54
N GLY A 82 8.81 24.85 -23.35
CA GLY A 82 9.10 26.27 -23.60
C GLY A 82 8.38 27.22 -22.63
N LEU A 83 8.12 26.80 -21.40
CA LEU A 83 7.38 27.56 -20.39
C LEU A 83 8.30 28.05 -19.27
N PRO A 84 8.19 29.31 -18.80
CA PRO A 84 8.97 29.78 -17.66
C PRO A 84 8.52 29.11 -16.35
N ILE A 85 9.46 28.98 -15.40
CA ILE A 85 9.16 28.47 -14.05
C ILE A 85 8.85 29.66 -13.13
N ALA A 86 7.66 29.66 -12.54
CA ALA A 86 7.31 30.56 -11.44
C ALA A 86 7.50 29.83 -10.10
N ILE A 87 8.11 30.47 -9.11
CA ILE A 87 8.23 29.90 -7.76
C ILE A 87 7.12 30.44 -6.85
N GLU A 88 6.54 29.57 -6.02
CA GLU A 88 5.39 29.87 -5.18
C GLU A 88 5.56 29.29 -3.76
N ARG A 89 5.65 30.15 -2.74
CA ARG A 89 5.89 29.69 -1.35
C ARG A 89 4.72 28.90 -0.78
N GLY A 90 3.49 29.15 -1.22
CA GLY A 90 2.31 28.44 -0.73
C GLY A 90 2.36 26.93 -1.00
N VAL A 91 3.16 26.49 -1.98
CA VAL A 91 3.43 25.08 -2.30
C VAL A 91 4.80 24.62 -1.78
N GLY A 92 5.30 25.29 -0.75
CA GLY A 92 6.51 24.99 0.03
C GLY A 92 6.49 23.61 0.70
N GLU A 93 7.64 23.20 1.23
CA GLU A 93 7.77 21.97 2.04
C GLU A 93 6.93 22.06 3.33
N TRP A 94 6.71 20.90 3.96
CA TRP A 94 6.16 20.78 5.30
C TRP A 94 7.27 20.55 6.32
N PHE A 95 7.31 21.39 7.37
CA PHE A 95 8.20 21.20 8.51
C PHE A 95 7.38 21.16 9.79
N LYS A 96 7.60 20.13 10.60
CA LYS A 96 6.90 19.99 11.88
C LYS A 96 7.37 21.04 12.88
N LYS A 97 6.50 21.35 13.86
CA LYS A 97 6.75 22.36 14.92
C LYS A 97 7.93 22.01 15.83
N ASP A 98 8.29 20.74 15.93
CA ASP A 98 9.37 20.21 16.77
C ASP A 98 10.72 20.13 16.06
N ARG A 99 10.81 20.59 14.81
CA ARG A 99 12.05 20.60 14.03
C ARG A 99 12.99 21.69 14.53
N ASP A 100 14.26 21.34 14.75
CA ASP A 100 15.29 22.26 15.27
C ASP A 100 15.52 23.50 14.38
N THR A 101 15.39 23.34 13.07
CA THR A 101 15.58 24.43 12.10
C THR A 101 14.54 24.31 10.98
N ILE A 102 13.87 25.43 10.71
CA ILE A 102 12.84 25.56 9.68
C ILE A 102 13.39 26.45 8.58
N PRO A 103 13.83 25.87 7.45
CA PRO A 103 14.52 26.63 6.42
C PRO A 103 13.56 27.51 5.64
N GLU A 104 13.99 28.74 5.39
CA GLU A 104 13.35 29.63 4.43
C GLU A 104 13.97 29.39 3.04
N PRO A 105 13.17 29.08 2.00
CA PRO A 105 13.72 28.71 0.70
C PRO A 105 14.14 29.92 -0.14
N GLY A 106 15.04 29.68 -1.09
CA GLY A 106 15.68 30.70 -1.92
C GLY A 106 14.71 31.57 -2.74
N ASN A 107 15.08 32.83 -2.97
CA ASN A 107 14.32 33.76 -3.81
C ASN A 107 14.75 33.70 -5.29
N TYR A 108 14.09 34.49 -6.14
CA TYR A 108 14.41 34.55 -7.57
C TYR A 108 15.90 34.91 -7.79
N ASP A 109 16.43 35.92 -7.09
CA ASP A 109 17.82 36.35 -7.24
C ASP A 109 18.84 35.25 -6.93
N LEU A 110 18.57 34.43 -5.91
CA LEU A 110 19.43 33.30 -5.55
C LEU A 110 19.29 32.17 -6.58
N LEU A 111 18.06 31.77 -6.90
CA LEU A 111 17.80 30.57 -7.70
C LEU A 111 18.09 30.77 -9.19
N GLN A 112 17.93 31.98 -9.74
CA GLN A 112 18.27 32.30 -11.13
C GLN A 112 19.77 32.11 -11.44
N GLN A 113 20.64 32.13 -10.42
CA GLN A 113 22.07 31.82 -10.59
C GLN A 113 22.31 30.37 -11.01
N PHE A 114 21.36 29.48 -10.71
CA PHE A 114 21.43 28.05 -11.00
C PHE A 114 20.48 27.64 -12.12
N PHE A 115 19.35 28.35 -12.25
CA PHE A 115 18.25 27.96 -13.12
C PHE A 115 17.83 29.14 -14.02
N PRO A 116 18.40 29.25 -15.24
CA PRO A 116 18.09 30.34 -16.15
C PRO A 116 16.64 30.34 -16.66
N GLU A 117 15.92 29.24 -16.51
CA GLU A 117 14.51 29.09 -16.90
C GLU A 117 13.51 29.72 -15.91
N LEU A 118 13.98 30.23 -14.77
CA LEU A 118 13.13 30.94 -13.82
C LEU A 118 12.60 32.22 -14.43
N GLY A 119 11.30 32.45 -14.24
CA GLY A 119 10.68 33.75 -14.46
C GLY A 119 11.15 34.79 -13.46
N THR A 120 10.42 35.91 -13.39
CA THR A 120 10.76 37.03 -12.49
C THR A 120 9.62 37.31 -11.51
N ALA A 121 9.93 38.03 -10.43
CA ALA A 121 8.95 38.42 -9.42
C ALA A 121 7.84 39.33 -9.98
N GLU A 122 8.09 40.09 -11.06
CA GLU A 122 7.06 40.87 -11.74
C GLU A 122 6.01 39.97 -12.40
N ALA A 123 6.46 38.86 -13.01
CA ALA A 123 5.59 37.87 -13.64
C ALA A 123 4.81 37.06 -12.58
N TRP A 124 5.49 36.64 -11.51
CA TRP A 124 4.88 35.93 -10.39
C TRP A 124 5.66 36.19 -9.09
N ASP A 125 5.11 37.02 -8.21
CA ASP A 125 5.68 37.25 -6.89
C ASP A 125 5.39 36.03 -5.99
N ARG A 126 6.46 35.37 -5.53
CA ARG A 126 6.43 34.12 -4.75
C ARG A 126 5.72 34.21 -3.40
N ASP A 127 5.53 35.42 -2.87
CA ASP A 127 5.05 35.66 -1.51
C ASP A 127 3.70 36.40 -1.53
N ASN A 128 3.52 37.32 -2.49
CA ASN A 128 2.39 38.23 -2.52
C ASN A 128 1.34 37.90 -3.58
N THR A 129 1.66 37.05 -4.58
CA THR A 129 0.70 36.72 -5.65
C THR A 129 -0.48 35.96 -5.08
N VAL A 130 -0.23 34.83 -4.42
CA VAL A 130 -1.28 34.08 -3.70
C VAL A 130 -1.40 34.55 -2.25
N GLY A 131 -0.31 35.03 -1.63
CA GLY A 131 -0.33 35.55 -0.26
C GLY A 131 -0.33 34.46 0.82
N VAL A 132 0.07 33.22 0.49
CA VAL A 132 0.14 32.10 1.43
C VAL A 132 1.59 31.69 1.63
N ILE A 133 2.06 31.81 2.86
CA ILE A 133 3.43 31.52 3.25
C ILE A 133 3.41 30.47 4.36
N PRO A 134 4.17 29.36 4.25
CA PRO A 134 4.31 28.38 5.32
C PRO A 134 4.80 29.03 6.63
N SER A 135 4.31 28.54 7.77
CA SER A 135 4.73 29.03 9.09
C SER A 135 6.24 28.82 9.31
N LEU A 136 6.95 29.89 9.69
CA LEU A 136 8.36 29.80 10.12
C LEU A 136 8.55 29.15 11.50
N ASN A 137 7.45 28.89 12.22
CA ASN A 137 7.44 28.11 13.47
C ASN A 137 7.01 26.66 13.25
N GLY A 138 6.88 26.24 11.99
CA GLY A 138 6.43 24.90 11.62
C GLY A 138 4.92 24.77 11.66
N GLU A 139 4.46 23.63 11.16
CA GLU A 139 3.06 23.32 10.90
C GLU A 139 2.79 21.90 11.40
N ASP A 140 1.68 21.68 12.10
CA ASP A 140 1.16 20.31 12.27
C ASP A 140 0.34 19.87 11.05
N GLU A 141 -0.23 18.68 11.10
CA GLU A 141 -0.98 18.07 9.99
C GLU A 141 -2.25 18.86 9.64
N ASN A 142 -2.87 19.53 10.62
CA ASN A 142 -4.03 20.39 10.36
C ASN A 142 -3.58 21.72 9.75
N ASP A 143 -2.48 22.31 10.25
CA ASP A 143 -1.95 23.57 9.73
C ASP A 143 -1.59 23.48 8.24
N ILE A 144 -0.92 22.40 7.80
CA ILE A 144 -0.59 22.23 6.37
C ILE A 144 -1.85 22.01 5.52
N PHE A 145 -2.86 21.33 6.06
CA PHE A 145 -4.13 21.15 5.37
C PHE A 145 -4.87 22.48 5.20
N GLU A 146 -4.96 23.29 6.26
CA GLU A 146 -5.53 24.63 6.22
C GLU A 146 -4.73 25.57 5.30
N ARG A 147 -3.40 25.43 5.27
CA ARG A 147 -2.54 26.14 4.31
C ARG A 147 -2.92 25.79 2.88
N ALA A 148 -3.12 24.51 2.56
CA ALA A 148 -3.55 24.08 1.23
C ALA A 148 -4.95 24.62 0.85
N GLN A 149 -5.89 24.66 1.80
CA GLN A 149 -7.21 25.28 1.60
C GLN A 149 -7.10 26.79 1.31
N ARG A 150 -6.30 27.52 2.11
CA ARG A 150 -6.05 28.95 1.89
C ARG A 150 -5.37 29.20 0.54
N PHE A 151 -4.43 28.34 0.16
CA PHE A 151 -3.74 28.38 -1.13
C PHE A 151 -4.77 28.31 -2.27
N TRP A 152 -5.58 27.26 -2.36
CA TRP A 152 -6.55 27.12 -3.45
C TRP A 152 -7.55 28.28 -3.52
N LYS A 153 -8.02 28.74 -2.36
CA LYS A 153 -8.94 29.89 -2.26
C LYS A 153 -8.34 31.17 -2.86
N GLY A 154 -7.08 31.47 -2.56
CA GLY A 154 -6.39 32.63 -3.13
C GLY A 154 -5.99 32.42 -4.58
N PHE A 155 -5.46 31.24 -4.89
CA PHE A 155 -4.86 30.88 -6.16
C PHE A 155 -5.83 31.01 -7.34
N PHE A 156 -7.03 30.43 -7.25
CA PHE A 156 -8.00 30.51 -8.34
C PHE A 156 -8.40 31.97 -8.65
N ALA A 157 -8.64 32.78 -7.62
CA ALA A 157 -9.01 34.18 -7.79
C ALA A 157 -7.91 34.99 -8.50
N VAL A 158 -6.64 34.70 -8.20
CA VAL A 158 -5.50 35.38 -8.78
C VAL A 158 -5.24 34.92 -10.22
N MET A 159 -5.30 33.61 -10.47
CA MET A 159 -5.09 33.05 -11.80
C MET A 159 -6.13 33.53 -12.80
N GLU A 160 -7.41 33.50 -12.44
CA GLU A 160 -8.49 33.95 -13.33
C GLU A 160 -8.38 35.43 -13.65
N LYS A 161 -7.87 36.24 -12.71
CA LYS A 161 -7.67 37.68 -12.91
C LYS A 161 -6.43 37.98 -13.75
N LYS A 162 -5.28 37.35 -13.44
CA LYS A 162 -3.98 37.66 -14.06
C LYS A 162 -3.80 36.94 -15.40
N PHE A 163 -4.34 35.72 -15.51
CA PHE A 163 -4.16 34.83 -16.66
C PHE A 163 -5.49 34.17 -17.07
N PRO A 164 -6.46 34.93 -17.60
CA PRO A 164 -7.82 34.44 -17.89
C PRO A 164 -7.91 33.39 -19.01
N HIS A 165 -6.81 33.10 -19.70
CA HIS A 165 -6.69 32.12 -20.78
C HIS A 165 -5.97 30.83 -20.36
N ILE A 166 -5.47 30.76 -19.11
CA ILE A 166 -4.81 29.59 -18.57
C ILE A 166 -5.87 28.65 -18.00
N GLU A 167 -5.90 27.46 -18.57
CA GLU A 167 -6.84 26.39 -18.22
C GLU A 167 -6.15 25.23 -17.51
N ARG A 168 -4.84 25.05 -17.73
CA ARG A 168 -4.06 23.89 -17.30
C ARG A 168 -2.77 24.31 -16.62
N ILE A 169 -2.55 23.85 -15.40
CA ILE A 169 -1.38 24.22 -14.60
C ILE A 169 -0.62 22.97 -14.16
N LEU A 170 0.69 23.11 -14.00
CA LEU A 170 1.53 22.11 -13.33
C LEU A 170 2.10 22.71 -12.05
N ILE A 171 1.95 21.99 -10.94
CA ILE A 171 2.59 22.30 -9.66
C ILE A 171 3.65 21.24 -9.37
N VAL A 172 4.89 21.65 -9.10
CA VAL A 172 5.97 20.76 -8.66
C VAL A 172 6.30 21.05 -7.20
N THR A 173 6.07 20.08 -6.33
CA THR A 173 6.10 20.26 -4.87
C THR A 173 6.64 19.02 -4.15
N HIS A 174 6.36 18.89 -2.85
CA HIS A 174 6.84 17.85 -1.94
C HIS A 174 5.72 16.85 -1.63
N ALA A 175 6.04 15.70 -1.05
CA ALA A 175 5.01 14.66 -0.81
C ALA A 175 3.87 15.13 0.09
N ALA A 176 4.18 15.73 1.25
CA ALA A 176 3.17 16.20 2.19
C ALA A 176 2.28 17.28 1.58
N THR A 177 2.89 18.25 0.91
CA THR A 177 2.18 19.34 0.23
C THR A 177 1.36 18.85 -0.96
N LYS A 178 1.86 17.89 -1.76
CA LYS A 178 1.13 17.25 -2.86
C LYS A 178 -0.16 16.62 -2.35
N ILE A 179 -0.07 15.83 -1.27
CA ILE A 179 -1.24 15.18 -0.66
C ILE A 179 -2.20 16.22 -0.08
N ALA A 180 -1.70 17.21 0.68
CA ALA A 180 -2.54 18.25 1.28
C ALA A 180 -3.28 19.09 0.21
N LEU A 181 -2.60 19.46 -0.87
CA LEU A 181 -3.20 20.15 -2.01
C LEU A 181 -4.28 19.28 -2.67
N GLY A 182 -3.99 18.00 -2.92
CA GLY A 182 -4.93 17.06 -3.52
C GLY A 182 -6.17 16.83 -2.66
N MET A 183 -6.01 16.49 -1.38
CA MET A 183 -7.11 16.27 -0.46
C MET A 183 -7.99 17.52 -0.29
N SER A 184 -7.36 18.70 -0.20
CA SER A 184 -8.06 19.98 -0.13
C SER A 184 -8.87 20.25 -1.41
N LEU A 185 -8.29 19.98 -2.58
CA LEU A 185 -8.94 20.15 -3.87
C LEU A 185 -10.15 19.21 -4.05
N LEU A 186 -10.04 17.98 -3.55
CA LEU A 186 -11.11 16.97 -3.53
C LEU A 186 -12.20 17.24 -2.49
N GLY A 187 -12.06 18.29 -1.67
CA GLY A 187 -13.04 18.65 -0.65
C GLY A 187 -13.07 17.69 0.54
N LYS A 188 -11.94 17.03 0.84
CA LYS A 188 -11.79 16.17 2.02
C LYS A 188 -11.68 17.00 3.31
N SER A 189 -11.76 16.35 4.45
CA SER A 189 -11.72 16.98 5.77
C SER A 189 -10.33 17.07 6.37
N GLY A 190 -9.40 16.21 5.92
CA GLY A 190 -8.01 16.25 6.34
C GLY A 190 -7.08 15.41 5.45
N VAL A 191 -5.81 15.40 5.81
CA VAL A 191 -4.74 14.68 5.07
C VAL A 191 -4.72 13.17 5.28
N TYR A 192 -5.46 12.66 6.27
CA TYR A 192 -5.61 11.23 6.58
C TYR A 192 -6.80 10.57 5.88
N ASP A 193 -7.63 11.35 5.20
CA ASP A 193 -8.83 10.84 4.53
C ASP A 193 -8.46 9.99 3.32
N SER A 194 -9.31 9.02 3.00
CA SER A 194 -9.25 8.31 1.71
C SER A 194 -9.88 9.13 0.60
N VAL A 195 -9.38 8.97 -0.63
CA VAL A 195 -9.96 9.61 -1.83
C VAL A 195 -11.31 9.02 -2.19
N ASP A 196 -11.54 7.74 -1.89
CA ASP A 196 -12.75 6.98 -2.17
C ASP A 196 -13.17 6.07 -0.99
N GLU A 197 -14.25 5.32 -1.19
CA GLU A 197 -14.80 4.37 -0.20
C GLU A 197 -13.94 3.11 -0.02
N ASN A 198 -12.99 2.85 -0.92
CA ASN A 198 -12.10 1.69 -0.86
C ASN A 198 -10.86 1.94 0.02
N GLY A 199 -10.75 3.12 0.63
CA GLY A 199 -9.59 3.48 1.44
C GLY A 199 -8.38 3.91 0.61
N THR A 200 -8.55 4.22 -0.67
CA THR A 200 -7.44 4.65 -1.54
C THR A 200 -6.82 5.94 -1.00
N LEU A 201 -5.49 6.01 -0.94
CA LEU A 201 -4.73 7.20 -0.58
C LEU A 201 -4.12 7.86 -1.82
N ILE A 202 -3.82 9.16 -1.74
CA ILE A 202 -3.00 9.82 -2.78
C ILE A 202 -1.58 9.27 -2.70
N LYS A 203 -1.08 8.71 -3.80
CA LYS A 203 0.30 8.24 -3.94
C LYS A 203 1.23 9.43 -4.17
N ALA A 204 2.34 9.51 -3.46
CA ALA A 204 3.29 10.63 -3.54
C ALA A 204 4.74 10.14 -3.65
N ALA A 205 5.00 9.22 -4.57
CA ALA A 205 6.35 8.78 -4.95
C ALA A 205 7.14 9.88 -5.67
N THR A 206 8.46 9.72 -5.79
CA THR A 206 9.31 10.68 -6.52
C THR A 206 8.92 10.79 -7.97
N CYS A 207 8.88 12.02 -8.49
CA CYS A 207 8.40 12.35 -9.83
C CYS A 207 6.99 11.82 -10.18
N SER A 208 6.22 11.29 -9.22
CA SER A 208 4.84 10.85 -9.44
C SER A 208 3.95 12.01 -9.86
N LEU A 209 3.05 11.77 -10.80
CA LEU A 209 2.17 12.79 -11.38
C LEU A 209 0.70 12.52 -11.03
N ASP A 210 0.07 13.45 -10.33
CA ASP A 210 -1.40 13.49 -10.21
C ASP A 210 -2.02 14.30 -11.34
N THR A 211 -3.23 13.92 -11.75
CA THR A 211 -4.08 14.75 -12.60
C THR A 211 -5.46 14.94 -11.98
N TYR A 212 -5.83 16.20 -11.77
CA TYR A 212 -7.15 16.61 -11.30
C TYR A 212 -7.88 17.33 -12.42
N GLU A 213 -9.10 16.90 -12.72
CA GLU A 213 -9.96 17.54 -13.71
C GLU A 213 -11.21 18.10 -13.05
N HIS A 214 -11.60 19.30 -13.45
CA HIS A 214 -12.83 19.93 -12.98
C HIS A 214 -14.02 19.44 -13.80
N GLN A 215 -14.88 18.62 -13.19
CA GLN A 215 -16.04 18.01 -13.81
C GLN A 215 -17.30 18.32 -13.01
N ARG A 216 -18.35 18.85 -13.65
CA ARG A 216 -19.68 19.09 -13.03
C ARG A 216 -19.60 19.85 -11.69
N ASN A 217 -18.83 20.94 -11.66
CA ASN A 217 -18.59 21.79 -10.47
C ASN A 217 -17.86 21.12 -9.30
N LYS A 218 -17.10 20.05 -9.55
CA LYS A 218 -16.20 19.44 -8.57
C LYS A 218 -14.89 19.02 -9.20
N TRP A 219 -13.83 18.96 -8.40
CA TRP A 219 -12.57 18.37 -8.82
C TRP A 219 -12.60 16.85 -8.65
N VAL A 220 -12.04 16.14 -9.61
CA VAL A 220 -11.93 14.68 -9.60
C VAL A 220 -10.48 14.30 -9.85
N LEU A 221 -9.94 13.42 -9.01
CA LEU A 221 -8.65 12.79 -9.23
C LEU A 221 -8.82 11.75 -10.34
N THR A 222 -8.21 12.01 -11.50
CA THR A 222 -8.29 11.14 -12.69
C THR A 222 -7.07 10.27 -12.86
N VAL A 223 -5.93 10.71 -12.33
CA VAL A 223 -4.67 9.97 -12.28
C VAL A 223 -4.08 10.17 -10.89
N ASN A 224 -3.81 9.07 -10.17
CA ASN A 224 -3.30 9.08 -8.80
C ASN A 224 -1.84 8.62 -8.75
N GLY A 225 -0.91 9.56 -8.69
CA GLY A 225 0.52 9.34 -8.55
C GLY A 225 1.12 8.42 -9.61
N ASN A 226 0.86 8.70 -10.89
CA ASN A 226 1.39 7.90 -12.00
C ASN A 226 2.93 7.91 -11.98
N CYS A 227 3.51 6.72 -12.07
CA CYS A 227 4.95 6.46 -12.17
C CYS A 227 5.27 5.48 -13.33
N ASP A 228 4.29 5.12 -14.16
CA ASP A 228 4.46 4.10 -15.20
C ASP A 228 5.43 4.54 -16.33
N PHE A 229 5.69 5.85 -16.42
CA PHE A 229 6.68 6.43 -17.33
C PHE A 229 8.10 6.46 -16.75
N LEU A 230 8.28 6.01 -15.50
CA LEU A 230 9.58 5.93 -14.84
C LEU A 230 10.16 4.52 -15.02
N ASP A 231 11.42 4.43 -15.43
CA ASP A 231 12.09 3.13 -15.68
C ASP A 231 12.07 2.22 -14.44
N GLU A 232 12.25 2.79 -13.24
CA GLU A 232 12.27 2.07 -11.96
C GLU A 232 10.91 2.12 -11.23
N GLY A 233 9.87 2.65 -11.87
CA GLY A 233 8.52 2.73 -11.32
C GLY A 233 8.39 3.59 -10.06
N GLU A 234 7.58 3.11 -9.10
CA GLU A 234 7.22 3.84 -7.88
C GLU A 234 8.33 3.76 -6.82
N GLU A 235 8.98 4.90 -6.55
CA GLU A 235 10.00 4.99 -5.49
C GLU A 235 9.63 5.96 -4.38
N MET A 236 10.01 5.62 -3.14
CA MET A 236 9.95 6.53 -1.99
C MET A 236 8.57 7.12 -1.72
N ASN A 237 7.51 6.37 -2.03
CA ASN A 237 6.14 6.77 -1.73
C ASN A 237 5.96 7.04 -0.24
N TRP A 238 5.15 8.05 0.08
CA TRP A 238 4.96 8.56 1.43
C TRP A 238 3.50 9.02 1.59
N ASN A 239 2.97 8.87 2.80
CA ASN A 239 1.67 9.43 3.20
C ASN A 239 1.71 9.82 4.69
N PHE A 240 0.69 10.52 5.18
CA PHE A 240 0.65 11.01 6.56
C PHE A 240 0.56 9.92 7.63
N HIS A 241 0.30 8.64 7.27
CA HIS A 241 0.40 7.54 8.23
C HIS A 241 1.85 7.15 8.55
N TYR A 242 2.83 7.67 7.81
CA TYR A 242 4.25 7.56 8.17
C TYR A 242 4.59 8.51 9.32
N LYS A 243 5.43 8.03 10.25
CA LYS A 243 5.80 8.80 11.46
C LYS A 243 6.75 9.97 11.18
N PHE A 244 7.56 9.89 10.13
CA PHE A 244 8.64 10.84 9.82
C PHE A 244 8.28 11.75 8.64
N GLU A 245 8.92 12.93 8.59
CA GLU A 245 8.83 13.85 7.45
C GLU A 245 9.28 13.14 6.16
N ALA A 246 8.63 13.46 5.03
CA ALA A 246 8.85 12.73 3.78
C ALA A 246 10.29 12.88 3.27
N GLY A 247 11.02 11.76 3.19
CA GLY A 247 12.42 11.76 2.77
C GLY A 247 13.38 12.49 3.72
N SER A 248 13.03 12.60 4.99
CA SER A 248 13.98 12.98 6.05
C SER A 248 15.00 11.87 6.28
N ASP A 249 16.11 12.18 6.96
CA ASP A 249 17.14 11.19 7.27
C ASP A 249 16.58 10.03 8.10
N GLU A 250 15.58 10.27 8.94
CA GLU A 250 14.86 9.25 9.71
C GLU A 250 14.01 8.33 8.81
N ASP A 251 13.28 8.90 7.83
CA ASP A 251 12.52 8.14 6.84
C ASP A 251 13.44 7.24 6.01
N ILE A 252 14.57 7.79 5.55
CA ILE A 252 15.56 7.03 4.78
C ILE A 252 16.20 5.92 5.61
N LYS A 253 16.63 6.20 6.85
CA LYS A 253 17.20 5.18 7.75
C LYS A 253 16.20 4.06 8.02
N MET A 254 14.92 4.39 8.24
CA MET A 254 13.86 3.40 8.48
C MET A 254 13.64 2.52 7.25
N ARG A 255 13.59 3.10 6.05
CA ARG A 255 13.45 2.36 4.79
C ARG A 255 14.67 1.50 4.47
N GLN A 256 15.88 1.98 4.72
CA GLN A 256 17.10 1.18 4.55
C GLN A 256 17.11 -0.02 5.50
N GLN A 257 16.66 0.15 6.75
CA GLN A 257 16.49 -0.96 7.68
C GLN A 257 15.41 -1.96 7.22
N GLN A 258 14.32 -1.47 6.64
CA GLN A 258 13.28 -2.33 6.05
C GLN A 258 13.77 -3.06 4.80
N ALA A 259 14.44 -2.38 3.86
CA ALA A 259 14.98 -2.96 2.65
C ALA A 259 16.05 -4.02 2.95
N GLN A 260 16.90 -3.81 3.96
CA GLN A 260 17.84 -4.83 4.44
C GLN A 260 17.13 -6.05 5.03
N ARG A 261 15.95 -5.87 5.64
CA ARG A 261 15.10 -6.98 6.10
C ARG A 261 14.37 -7.68 4.95
N SER A 262 13.99 -6.95 3.90
CA SER A 262 13.28 -7.47 2.71
C SER A 262 14.20 -8.18 1.72
N GLN A 263 15.45 -7.74 1.52
CA GLN A 263 16.45 -8.45 0.71
C GLN A 263 16.83 -9.82 1.31
N ALA A 264 16.57 -10.04 2.61
CA ALA A 264 16.70 -11.33 3.26
C ALA A 264 15.44 -12.24 3.11
N ALA A 265 14.37 -11.75 2.48
CA ALA A 265 13.05 -12.39 2.39
C ALA A 265 12.49 -12.41 0.96
N ASN A 266 13.35 -12.50 -0.06
CA ASN A 266 12.97 -12.39 -1.46
C ASN A 266 12.29 -13.67 -1.99
N ASP A 267 10.96 -13.68 -1.95
CA ASP A 267 10.01 -14.35 -2.89
C ASP A 267 8.61 -14.21 -2.28
N ASP A 268 7.67 -13.52 -2.95
CA ASP A 268 6.21 -13.82 -2.85
C ASP A 268 5.27 -12.91 -3.67
N PHE A 269 5.78 -11.98 -4.49
CA PHE A 269 4.92 -11.26 -5.44
C PHE A 269 5.34 -11.56 -6.88
N GLN A 270 4.39 -12.08 -7.65
CA GLN A 270 4.55 -12.37 -9.07
C GLN A 270 3.53 -11.54 -9.84
N ASP A 271 4.01 -10.72 -10.78
CA ASP A 271 3.15 -10.02 -11.72
C ASP A 271 2.48 -11.03 -12.67
N MET A 272 1.18 -10.87 -12.88
CA MET A 272 0.39 -11.70 -13.79
C MET A 272 -0.28 -10.84 -14.85
N TYR A 273 -0.24 -11.32 -16.09
CA TYR A 273 -0.84 -10.66 -17.25
C TYR A 273 -2.10 -11.41 -17.68
N ILE A 274 -3.16 -10.64 -17.98
CA ILE A 274 -4.41 -11.13 -18.59
C ILE A 274 -4.69 -10.30 -19.84
N THR A 275 -5.36 -10.91 -20.82
CA THR A 275 -5.85 -10.18 -22.02
C THR A 275 -7.36 -10.00 -21.96
N ILE A 276 -7.86 -8.97 -22.64
CA ILE A 276 -9.29 -8.70 -22.81
C ILE A 276 -9.61 -8.68 -24.29
N ASP A 277 -10.36 -9.67 -24.75
CA ASP A 277 -10.69 -9.86 -26.15
C ASP A 277 -12.00 -9.16 -26.50
N ILE A 278 -11.90 -8.19 -27.42
CA ILE A 278 -13.05 -7.44 -27.92
C ILE A 278 -13.32 -7.87 -29.37
N PRO A 279 -14.39 -8.64 -29.63
CA PRO A 279 -14.71 -9.14 -30.96
C PRO A 279 -15.15 -8.00 -31.87
N ALA A 280 -14.94 -8.15 -33.18
CA ALA A 280 -15.40 -7.21 -34.19
C ALA A 280 -16.94 -7.07 -34.11
N LEU A 281 -17.42 -5.97 -33.52
CA LEU A 281 -18.85 -5.70 -33.33
C LEU A 281 -19.44 -5.14 -34.63
N GLY A 282 -19.60 -6.00 -35.63
CA GLY A 282 -20.07 -5.58 -36.95
C GLY A 282 -20.15 -6.72 -37.95
N ASN A 283 -21.25 -7.47 -37.90
CA ASN A 283 -21.74 -8.20 -39.06
C ASN A 283 -23.27 -8.03 -39.10
N THR A 284 -23.73 -6.91 -39.64
CA THR A 284 -25.10 -6.87 -40.17
C THR A 284 -25.16 -7.91 -41.28
N LYS A 285 -25.80 -9.05 -41.02
CA LYS A 285 -26.22 -10.06 -42.01
C LYS A 285 -27.28 -9.53 -42.99
N THR A 286 -27.17 -8.27 -43.39
CA THR A 286 -28.02 -7.61 -44.38
C THR A 286 -27.10 -6.76 -45.25
N GLN A 287 -26.94 -7.17 -46.51
CA GLN A 287 -26.17 -6.52 -47.61
C GLN A 287 -24.74 -7.01 -47.88
N ALA A 288 -24.50 -8.33 -47.90
CA ALA A 288 -23.27 -8.87 -48.50
C ALA A 288 -23.54 -10.12 -49.35
N GLU A 289 -24.51 -10.03 -50.27
CA GLU A 289 -24.64 -11.01 -51.36
C GLU A 289 -23.96 -10.57 -52.67
N ASP A 290 -23.36 -9.38 -52.77
CA ASP A 290 -22.88 -8.90 -54.09
C ASP A 290 -21.56 -8.09 -54.14
N SER A 291 -20.64 -8.24 -53.18
CA SER A 291 -19.29 -7.67 -53.37
C SER A 291 -18.16 -8.61 -52.95
N LYS A 292 -17.20 -8.81 -53.86
CA LYS A 292 -15.98 -9.62 -53.70
C LYS A 292 -14.89 -8.93 -52.84
N ASP A 293 -15.24 -7.90 -52.08
CA ASP A 293 -14.31 -7.17 -51.20
C ASP A 293 -14.94 -7.06 -49.80
N ALA A 294 -14.76 -8.09 -48.98
CA ALA A 294 -15.04 -8.05 -47.56
C ALA A 294 -13.70 -7.96 -46.81
N SER A 295 -13.10 -6.76 -46.77
CA SER A 295 -12.00 -6.50 -45.84
C SER A 295 -12.55 -6.60 -44.42
N ARG A 296 -12.02 -7.55 -43.61
CA ARG A 296 -12.26 -7.58 -42.16
C ARG A 296 -11.89 -6.19 -41.60
N MET A 297 -12.85 -5.50 -41.00
CA MET A 297 -12.58 -4.28 -40.23
C MET A 297 -12.11 -4.71 -38.84
N ASP A 298 -10.86 -4.41 -38.51
CA ASP A 298 -10.33 -4.62 -37.16
C ASP A 298 -10.87 -3.53 -36.21
N ASN A 299 -11.12 -3.91 -34.95
CA ASN A 299 -11.46 -2.95 -33.91
C ASN A 299 -10.20 -2.16 -33.54
N VAL A 300 -10.23 -0.84 -33.69
CA VAL A 300 -9.13 0.04 -33.26
C VAL A 300 -9.57 0.83 -32.04
N ILE A 301 -8.79 0.78 -30.96
CA ILE A 301 -8.98 1.60 -29.76
C ILE A 301 -8.18 2.89 -29.95
N GLY A 302 -8.84 4.05 -29.90
CA GLY A 302 -8.17 5.33 -30.03
C GLY A 302 -7.30 5.66 -28.79
N PRO A 303 -6.21 6.43 -28.94
CA PRO A 303 -5.28 6.74 -27.85
C PRO A 303 -5.91 7.58 -26.70
N ALA A 304 -7.03 8.27 -26.96
CA ALA A 304 -7.79 9.00 -25.95
C ALA A 304 -8.93 8.19 -25.30
N ALA A 305 -8.99 6.88 -25.56
CA ALA A 305 -10.05 6.04 -25.02
C ALA A 305 -9.89 5.83 -23.50
N GLN A 306 -10.99 5.94 -22.75
CA GLN A 306 -11.02 5.57 -21.35
C GLN A 306 -11.52 4.14 -21.20
N PHE A 307 -10.83 3.35 -20.37
CA PHE A 307 -11.21 1.99 -20.02
C PHE A 307 -11.73 1.96 -18.58
N GLN A 308 -12.88 1.32 -18.39
CA GLN A 308 -13.45 1.02 -17.09
C GLN A 308 -13.79 -0.45 -17.05
N ILE A 309 -13.52 -1.10 -15.92
CA ILE A 309 -13.92 -2.47 -15.64
C ILE A 309 -14.63 -2.49 -14.29
N SER A 310 -15.72 -3.26 -14.19
CA SER A 310 -16.32 -3.57 -12.89
C SER A 310 -15.38 -4.47 -12.10
N GLU A 311 -15.74 -4.79 -10.85
CA GLU A 311 -14.95 -5.68 -10.01
C GLU A 311 -14.56 -6.96 -10.76
N LEU A 312 -13.25 -7.23 -10.88
CA LEU A 312 -12.71 -8.37 -11.63
C LEU A 312 -13.14 -9.72 -11.03
N ALA A 313 -13.55 -9.71 -9.75
CA ALA A 313 -13.97 -10.87 -8.99
C ALA A 313 -15.36 -11.41 -9.37
N VAL A 314 -16.14 -10.67 -10.15
CA VAL A 314 -17.45 -11.15 -10.63
C VAL A 314 -17.26 -12.09 -11.82
N GLU A 315 -18.13 -13.09 -11.98
CA GLU A 315 -18.02 -14.12 -13.03
C GLU A 315 -17.99 -13.52 -14.45
N THR A 316 -18.69 -12.41 -14.60
CA THR A 316 -18.80 -11.71 -15.89
C THR A 316 -18.54 -10.21 -15.72
N PRO A 317 -17.27 -9.80 -15.60
CA PRO A 317 -16.92 -8.40 -15.43
C PRO A 317 -17.51 -7.56 -16.57
N LEU A 318 -18.03 -6.40 -16.23
CA LEU A 318 -18.50 -5.43 -17.21
C LEU A 318 -17.33 -4.55 -17.59
N ILE A 319 -17.10 -4.37 -18.88
CA ILE A 319 -16.13 -3.41 -19.39
C ILE A 319 -16.84 -2.28 -20.10
N LYS A 320 -16.24 -1.10 -20.09
CA LYS A 320 -16.70 0.05 -20.87
C LYS A 320 -15.49 0.74 -21.46
N LEU A 321 -15.59 1.01 -22.76
CA LEU A 321 -14.62 1.81 -23.51
C LEU A 321 -15.31 3.06 -24.03
N THR A 322 -14.73 4.23 -23.78
CA THR A 322 -15.26 5.49 -24.31
C THR A 322 -14.21 6.23 -25.09
N SER A 323 -14.52 6.68 -26.31
CA SER A 323 -13.65 7.48 -27.15
C SER A 323 -14.11 8.95 -27.14
N ASN A 324 -13.15 9.89 -27.12
CA ASN A 324 -13.43 11.33 -27.10
C ASN A 324 -12.96 12.05 -28.38
N GLU A 325 -12.97 11.37 -29.53
CA GLU A 325 -12.66 12.02 -30.81
C GLU A 325 -13.93 12.40 -31.59
N THR A 326 -14.17 13.70 -31.73
CA THR A 326 -15.35 14.25 -32.41
C THR A 326 -15.30 14.18 -33.94
N HIS A 327 -14.19 13.75 -34.55
CA HIS A 327 -14.02 13.84 -36.00
C HIS A 327 -13.16 12.73 -36.66
N VAL A 328 -13.33 11.45 -36.31
CA VAL A 328 -12.87 10.36 -37.21
C VAL A 328 -13.83 9.16 -37.17
N ASN A 329 -14.63 9.04 -38.23
CA ASN A 329 -15.13 7.81 -38.87
C ASN A 329 -15.63 6.60 -38.03
N ARG A 330 -16.92 6.28 -38.25
CA ARG A 330 -17.57 4.94 -38.38
C ARG A 330 -17.33 3.83 -37.33
N LEU A 331 -16.50 4.01 -36.30
CA LEU A 331 -16.23 3.05 -35.22
C LEU A 331 -17.17 3.23 -34.00
N ALA A 332 -18.43 3.57 -34.24
CA ALA A 332 -19.46 3.75 -33.19
C ALA A 332 -19.93 2.42 -32.54
N ALA A 333 -19.25 1.30 -32.81
CA ALA A 333 -19.71 -0.02 -32.41
C ALA A 333 -19.52 -0.31 -30.92
N ILE A 334 -18.48 0.25 -30.29
CA ILE A 334 -18.10 -0.03 -28.88
C ILE A 334 -18.17 1.23 -28.00
N ASP A 335 -18.02 2.42 -28.58
CA ASP A 335 -17.93 3.67 -27.83
C ASP A 335 -19.15 3.91 -26.91
N GLY A 336 -18.90 4.05 -25.61
CA GLY A 336 -19.94 4.30 -24.62
C GLY A 336 -20.73 3.06 -24.20
N LYS A 337 -20.56 1.91 -24.88
CA LYS A 337 -21.27 0.68 -24.56
C LYS A 337 -20.62 -0.03 -23.37
N ILE A 338 -21.48 -0.48 -22.46
CA ILE A 338 -21.09 -1.43 -21.42
C ILE A 338 -21.22 -2.81 -22.04
N LEU A 339 -20.14 -3.59 -21.98
CA LEU A 339 -20.04 -4.94 -22.52
C LEU A 339 -19.83 -5.91 -21.36
N GLN A 340 -20.56 -7.02 -21.35
CA GLN A 340 -20.33 -8.09 -20.39
C GLN A 340 -19.22 -9.00 -20.93
N THR A 341 -18.30 -9.42 -20.07
CA THR A 341 -17.22 -10.34 -20.43
C THR A 341 -17.39 -11.69 -19.73
N LYS A 342 -16.62 -12.69 -20.14
CA LYS A 342 -16.55 -14.01 -19.51
C LYS A 342 -15.11 -14.51 -19.51
N TRP A 343 -14.67 -15.00 -18.36
CA TRP A 343 -13.38 -15.65 -18.21
C TRP A 343 -13.28 -16.90 -19.08
N ARG A 344 -12.14 -17.03 -19.78
CA ARG A 344 -11.78 -18.25 -20.50
C ARG A 344 -10.30 -18.55 -20.30
N GLN A 345 -10.00 -19.83 -20.13
CA GLN A 345 -8.64 -20.33 -20.05
C GLN A 345 -8.15 -20.63 -21.47
N LEU A 346 -6.92 -20.21 -21.80
CA LEU A 346 -6.30 -20.53 -23.08
C LEU A 346 -5.83 -21.98 -23.07
N VAL A 347 -5.95 -22.65 -24.22
CA VAL A 347 -5.40 -24.02 -24.43
C VAL A 347 -3.87 -23.99 -24.58
N GLY A 348 -3.26 -22.79 -24.61
CA GLY A 348 -1.82 -22.53 -24.64
C GLY A 348 -1.46 -21.28 -23.82
N THR A 349 -0.33 -20.65 -24.14
CA THR A 349 0.14 -19.42 -23.49
C THR A 349 0.37 -18.36 -24.55
N ASP A 350 -0.19 -17.17 -24.36
CA ASP A 350 0.17 -16.00 -25.17
C ASP A 350 1.38 -15.30 -24.54
N LEU A 351 2.30 -14.86 -25.39
CA LEU A 351 3.51 -14.14 -24.98
C LEU A 351 3.38 -12.69 -25.41
N ILE A 352 3.53 -11.77 -24.47
CA ILE A 352 3.48 -10.32 -24.73
C ILE A 352 4.91 -9.83 -24.89
N PHE A 353 5.18 -9.14 -25.99
CA PHE A 353 6.43 -8.47 -26.25
C PHE A 353 6.20 -6.96 -26.34
N ASP A 354 7.15 -6.17 -25.87
CA ASP A 354 7.13 -4.72 -26.03
C ASP A 354 7.57 -4.29 -27.45
N ASP A 355 7.58 -2.98 -27.69
CA ASP A 355 7.97 -2.37 -28.97
C ASP A 355 9.45 -2.60 -29.34
N TYR A 356 10.28 -3.04 -28.38
CA TYR A 356 11.69 -3.36 -28.56
C TYR A 356 11.92 -4.87 -28.76
N GLY A 357 10.86 -5.69 -28.62
CA GLY A 357 10.89 -7.13 -28.79
C GLY A 357 11.28 -7.92 -27.54
N GLU A 358 11.28 -7.30 -26.36
CA GLU A 358 11.54 -7.98 -25.09
C GLU A 358 10.26 -8.65 -24.56
N LEU A 359 10.39 -9.84 -23.97
CA LEU A 359 9.26 -10.57 -23.40
C LEU A 359 8.85 -9.90 -22.08
N VAL A 360 7.69 -9.26 -22.07
CA VAL A 360 7.15 -8.55 -20.91
C VAL A 360 6.14 -9.37 -20.12
N GLY A 361 5.48 -10.37 -20.71
CA GLY A 361 4.46 -11.12 -19.99
C GLY A 361 4.05 -12.44 -20.62
N GLN A 362 3.49 -13.32 -19.79
CA GLN A 362 2.87 -14.57 -20.22
C GLN A 362 1.41 -14.60 -19.77
N VAL A 363 0.50 -14.88 -20.69
CA VAL A 363 -0.95 -14.87 -20.46
C VAL A 363 -1.49 -16.28 -20.63
N LYS A 364 -2.23 -16.75 -19.62
CA LYS A 364 -2.90 -18.06 -19.62
C LYS A 364 -4.42 -17.97 -19.61
N GLU A 365 -4.95 -16.77 -19.34
CA GLU A 365 -6.37 -16.51 -19.18
C GLU A 365 -6.74 -15.18 -19.83
N HIS A 366 -7.95 -15.12 -20.40
CA HIS A 366 -8.48 -13.91 -21.00
C HIS A 366 -9.96 -13.67 -20.67
N LEU A 367 -10.36 -12.41 -20.72
CA LEU A 367 -11.74 -11.98 -20.64
C LEU A 367 -12.30 -11.81 -22.04
N GLN A 368 -13.21 -12.69 -22.44
CA GLN A 368 -13.87 -12.59 -23.73
C GLN A 368 -15.20 -11.85 -23.60
N VAL A 369 -15.43 -10.80 -24.40
CA VAL A 369 -16.74 -10.13 -24.46
C VAL A 369 -17.81 -11.11 -24.96
N ASP A 370 -18.94 -11.16 -24.25
CA ASP A 370 -20.15 -11.86 -24.67
C ASP A 370 -21.05 -10.90 -25.46
N ASP A 371 -21.02 -11.01 -26.79
CA ASP A 371 -21.78 -10.17 -27.71
C ASP A 371 -23.28 -10.54 -27.77
N SER A 372 -23.69 -11.63 -27.13
CA SER A 372 -25.09 -12.06 -27.05
C SER A 372 -25.88 -11.28 -26.00
N VAL A 373 -25.20 -10.65 -25.03
CA VAL A 373 -25.84 -9.88 -23.97
C VAL A 373 -26.06 -8.44 -24.40
N LYS A 374 -27.31 -7.98 -24.32
CA LYS A 374 -27.67 -6.57 -24.49
C LYS A 374 -28.07 -5.97 -23.15
N LEU A 375 -27.22 -5.12 -22.60
CA LEU A 375 -27.53 -4.35 -21.40
C LEU A 375 -28.45 -3.18 -21.76
N VAL A 376 -29.60 -3.10 -21.10
CA VAL A 376 -30.57 -2.01 -21.25
C VAL A 376 -30.51 -1.15 -19.99
N ARG A 377 -30.41 0.16 -20.18
CA ARG A 377 -30.47 1.11 -19.07
C ARG A 377 -31.88 1.11 -18.49
N GLN A 378 -32.01 0.82 -17.20
CA GLN A 378 -33.27 0.93 -16.49
C GLN A 378 -33.43 2.39 -16.04
N ASP A 379 -34.35 3.12 -16.66
CA ASP A 379 -34.73 4.46 -16.20
C ASP A 379 -35.73 4.28 -15.05
N ASN A 380 -35.26 4.43 -13.81
CA ASN A 380 -36.12 4.31 -12.62
C ASN A 380 -36.76 5.67 -12.29
N ASP A 381 -38.01 5.85 -12.71
CA ASP A 381 -39.03 6.53 -11.91
C ASP A 381 -40.09 5.46 -11.57
N GLU A 382 -40.56 5.48 -10.32
CA GLU A 382 -41.51 4.55 -9.66
C GLU A 382 -40.89 3.35 -8.91
N VAL A 383 -40.71 3.58 -7.60
CA VAL A 383 -40.68 2.53 -6.59
C VAL A 383 -42.09 1.93 -6.50
N VAL A 384 -42.23 0.66 -6.87
CA VAL A 384 -43.40 -0.15 -6.51
C VAL A 384 -42.90 -1.32 -5.66
N ASP A 385 -43.24 -1.25 -4.38
CA ASP A 385 -43.28 -2.40 -3.48
C ASP A 385 -44.16 -3.49 -4.11
N ASN A 386 -43.58 -4.64 -4.41
CA ASN A 386 -44.32 -5.89 -4.47
C ASN A 386 -43.44 -6.98 -3.88
N ASP A 387 -43.77 -7.34 -2.64
CA ASP A 387 -43.54 -8.66 -2.07
C ASP A 387 -44.09 -9.75 -3.00
N ASP A 388 -43.51 -10.95 -2.88
CA ASP A 388 -43.80 -12.19 -3.60
C ASP A 388 -43.13 -12.41 -4.97
N GLU A 389 -41.80 -12.54 -4.98
CA GLU A 389 -41.17 -13.61 -5.78
C GLU A 389 -40.11 -14.34 -4.96
N LYS A 390 -40.35 -15.63 -4.72
CA LYS A 390 -39.40 -16.56 -4.10
C LYS A 390 -38.11 -16.57 -4.92
N LEU A 391 -37.05 -15.98 -4.37
CA LEU A 391 -35.67 -16.13 -4.84
C LEU A 391 -35.39 -17.61 -5.17
N PRO A 392 -34.89 -17.93 -6.39
CA PRO A 392 -34.48 -19.28 -6.71
C PRO A 392 -33.37 -19.69 -5.75
N LYS A 393 -33.45 -20.92 -5.21
CA LYS A 393 -32.36 -21.52 -4.43
C LYS A 393 -31.06 -21.41 -5.22
N SER A 394 -30.13 -20.59 -4.74
CA SER A 394 -28.85 -20.37 -5.41
C SER A 394 -28.09 -21.69 -5.48
N HIS A 395 -27.70 -22.08 -6.69
CA HIS A 395 -26.63 -23.05 -6.86
C HIS A 395 -25.32 -22.37 -6.46
N ASP A 396 -24.66 -23.00 -5.49
CA ASP A 396 -23.57 -22.47 -4.67
C ASP A 396 -22.24 -22.42 -5.43
N ASN A 397 -22.13 -21.53 -6.42
CA ASN A 397 -20.98 -21.41 -7.33
C ASN A 397 -19.92 -20.39 -6.89
N ALA A 398 -19.96 -19.88 -5.66
CA ALA A 398 -18.86 -19.06 -5.16
C ALA A 398 -17.57 -19.88 -5.08
N THR A 399 -16.46 -19.34 -5.59
CA THR A 399 -15.14 -19.97 -5.47
C THR A 399 -14.80 -20.16 -3.99
N SER A 400 -13.97 -21.15 -3.67
CA SER A 400 -13.57 -21.41 -2.28
C SER A 400 -12.93 -20.19 -1.61
N PHE A 401 -12.32 -19.31 -2.40
CA PHE A 401 -11.77 -18.03 -1.96
C PHE A 401 -12.87 -17.04 -1.57
N LEU A 402 -13.86 -16.80 -2.42
CA LEU A 402 -14.96 -15.85 -2.15
C LEU A 402 -15.80 -16.30 -0.94
N LYS A 403 -16.06 -17.61 -0.80
CA LYS A 403 -16.71 -18.17 0.38
C LYS A 403 -15.90 -17.94 1.66
N ARG A 404 -14.56 -17.97 1.59
CA ARG A 404 -13.67 -17.70 2.73
C ARG A 404 -13.61 -16.20 3.06
N ALA A 405 -13.56 -15.32 2.06
CA ALA A 405 -13.56 -13.87 2.25
C ALA A 405 -14.88 -13.38 2.88
N MET A 406 -16.03 -13.85 2.40
CA MET A 406 -17.33 -13.53 3.00
C MET A 406 -17.46 -14.10 4.43
N ARG A 407 -16.95 -15.31 4.69
CA ARG A 407 -16.88 -15.85 6.06
C ARG A 407 -15.98 -15.01 6.95
N ALA A 408 -14.85 -14.52 6.43
CA ALA A 408 -13.93 -13.68 7.16
C ALA A 408 -14.53 -12.32 7.52
N ALA A 409 -15.21 -11.66 6.59
CA ALA A 409 -15.91 -10.40 6.86
C ALA A 409 -17.00 -10.58 7.93
N LYS A 410 -17.83 -11.63 7.79
CA LYS A 410 -18.89 -11.97 8.76
C LYS A 410 -18.33 -12.37 10.13
N MET A 411 -17.17 -13.03 10.16
CA MET A 411 -16.49 -13.36 11.41
C MET A 411 -16.03 -12.08 12.13
N HIS A 412 -15.39 -11.15 11.42
CA HIS A 412 -14.94 -9.89 12.03
C HIS A 412 -16.10 -9.05 12.58
N GLU A 413 -17.21 -8.98 11.85
CA GLU A 413 -18.43 -8.33 12.32
C GLU A 413 -18.94 -8.96 13.63
N LYS A 414 -19.05 -10.29 13.68
CA LYS A 414 -19.45 -11.01 14.90
C LYS A 414 -18.48 -10.86 16.06
N LEU A 415 -17.17 -10.80 15.79
CA LEU A 415 -16.16 -10.61 16.84
C LEU A 415 -16.30 -9.24 17.54
N GLN A 416 -16.88 -8.23 16.88
CA GLN A 416 -17.17 -6.93 17.52
C GLN A 416 -18.22 -7.02 18.64
N GLU A 417 -19.02 -8.08 18.68
CA GLU A 417 -19.98 -8.32 19.77
C GLU A 417 -19.29 -8.80 21.06
N TYR A 418 -18.05 -9.29 20.96
CA TYR A 418 -17.29 -9.84 22.08
C TYR A 418 -16.14 -8.94 22.50
N GLU A 419 -15.87 -8.87 23.80
CA GLU A 419 -14.60 -8.36 24.30
C GLU A 419 -13.49 -9.38 24.01
N LEU A 420 -12.56 -9.05 23.11
CA LEU A 420 -11.41 -9.90 22.82
C LEU A 420 -10.34 -9.69 23.89
N VAL A 421 -9.93 -10.77 24.56
CA VAL A 421 -8.91 -10.71 25.62
C VAL A 421 -7.74 -11.62 25.26
N LEU A 422 -6.52 -11.07 25.23
CA LEU A 422 -5.31 -11.87 25.11
C LEU A 422 -4.71 -12.13 26.51
N ALA A 423 -4.70 -13.40 26.90
CA ALA A 423 -4.10 -13.92 28.14
C ALA A 423 -2.56 -14.03 28.06
N SER A 424 -1.89 -13.00 27.51
CA SER A 424 -0.44 -12.99 27.28
C SER A 424 0.10 -11.57 27.20
N THR A 425 1.29 -11.35 27.75
CA THR A 425 2.04 -10.08 27.62
C THR A 425 3.06 -10.10 26.48
N SER A 426 3.07 -11.15 25.65
CA SER A 426 4.05 -11.27 24.56
C SER A 426 3.78 -10.23 23.48
N PRO A 427 4.71 -9.28 23.21
CA PRO A 427 4.52 -8.27 22.18
C PRO A 427 4.28 -8.87 20.80
N ARG A 428 4.92 -10.01 20.51
CA ARG A 428 4.78 -10.72 19.23
C ARG A 428 3.38 -11.28 19.00
N ARG A 429 2.71 -11.76 20.05
CA ARG A 429 1.34 -12.27 19.94
C ARG A 429 0.34 -11.14 19.71
N ILE A 430 0.57 -9.99 20.35
CA ILE A 430 -0.19 -8.76 20.12
C ILE A 430 -0.04 -8.33 18.67
N GLU A 431 1.19 -8.24 18.18
CA GLU A 431 1.48 -7.86 16.79
C GLU A 431 0.84 -8.82 15.78
N ILE A 432 0.87 -10.14 16.01
CA ILE A 432 0.19 -11.11 15.13
C ILE A 432 -1.33 -10.88 15.11
N LEU A 433 -1.97 -10.64 16.26
CA LEU A 433 -3.40 -10.37 16.31
C LEU A 433 -3.77 -9.07 15.57
N GLU A 434 -2.99 -8.00 15.77
CA GLU A 434 -3.26 -6.68 15.19
C GLU A 434 -2.93 -6.62 13.69
N THR A 435 -1.75 -7.09 13.30
CA THR A 435 -1.22 -6.87 11.95
C THR A 435 -1.66 -7.96 10.97
N ILE A 436 -1.69 -9.22 11.42
CA ILE A 436 -2.00 -10.38 10.58
C ILE A 436 -3.49 -10.70 10.65
N LEU A 437 -4.06 -10.76 11.86
CA LEU A 437 -5.48 -11.08 12.05
C LEU A 437 -6.39 -9.84 12.04
N LYS A 438 -5.84 -8.62 11.95
CA LYS A 438 -6.59 -7.35 11.88
C LYS A 438 -7.54 -7.13 13.07
N LEU A 439 -7.18 -7.64 14.25
CA LEU A 439 -7.93 -7.46 15.50
C LEU A 439 -7.31 -6.31 16.31
N THR A 440 -7.84 -5.09 16.17
CA THR A 440 -7.26 -3.88 16.76
C THR A 440 -7.77 -3.53 18.16
N ASN A 441 -8.81 -4.20 18.65
CA ASN A 441 -9.46 -3.93 19.94
C ASN A 441 -9.26 -5.10 20.94
N VAL A 442 -8.04 -5.64 21.04
CA VAL A 442 -7.73 -6.75 21.94
C VAL A 442 -7.27 -6.22 23.31
N ASN A 443 -8.00 -6.54 24.36
CA ASN A 443 -7.64 -6.24 25.74
C ASN A 443 -6.54 -7.19 26.23
N ILE A 444 -5.46 -6.65 26.79
CA ILE A 444 -4.32 -7.44 27.24
C ILE A 444 -4.42 -7.71 28.74
N VAL A 445 -4.64 -8.97 29.11
CA VAL A 445 -4.75 -9.38 30.52
C VAL A 445 -3.66 -10.41 30.84
N PRO A 446 -2.61 -10.04 31.58
CA PRO A 446 -1.58 -10.98 31.99
C PRO A 446 -2.16 -12.15 32.79
N SER A 447 -1.70 -13.37 32.50
CA SER A 447 -2.05 -14.53 33.32
C SER A 447 -1.11 -14.66 34.51
N PHE A 448 -1.65 -14.84 35.72
CA PHE A 448 -0.90 -15.16 36.93
C PHE A 448 -0.74 -16.67 37.15
N PHE A 449 -0.93 -17.49 36.11
CA PHE A 449 -0.72 -18.92 36.18
C PHE A 449 0.77 -19.23 36.32
N GLU A 450 1.16 -19.91 37.41
CA GLU A 450 2.55 -20.36 37.61
C GLU A 450 2.88 -21.52 36.65
N GLU A 451 3.93 -21.38 35.86
CA GLU A 451 4.40 -22.39 34.89
C GLU A 451 5.18 -23.53 35.58
N ASN A 452 4.63 -24.10 36.65
CA ASN A 452 5.29 -25.10 37.50
C ASN A 452 4.80 -26.54 37.27
N ILE A 453 4.09 -26.79 36.17
CA ILE A 453 3.61 -28.13 35.80
C ILE A 453 4.80 -29.08 35.66
N SER A 454 4.73 -30.24 36.30
CA SER A 454 5.80 -31.25 36.21
C SER A 454 5.94 -31.76 34.78
N LYS A 455 7.15 -31.70 34.25
CA LYS A 455 7.51 -32.24 32.92
C LYS A 455 7.65 -33.77 32.92
N HIS A 456 7.60 -34.42 34.09
CA HIS A 456 7.82 -35.86 34.22
C HIS A 456 6.56 -36.64 33.82
N GLY A 457 6.69 -37.53 32.83
CA GLY A 457 5.63 -38.45 32.41
C GLY A 457 4.55 -37.87 31.50
N LEU A 458 4.69 -36.60 31.10
CA LEU A 458 3.83 -35.95 30.10
C LEU A 458 4.56 -35.86 28.75
N HIS A 459 3.83 -36.08 27.67
CA HIS A 459 4.33 -35.72 26.34
C HIS A 459 4.43 -34.19 26.24
N TYR A 460 5.42 -33.65 25.50
CA TYR A 460 5.65 -32.20 25.44
C TYR A 460 4.43 -31.42 24.89
N THR A 461 3.62 -32.06 24.02
CA THR A 461 2.36 -31.48 23.53
C THR A 461 1.30 -31.38 24.63
N GLU A 462 1.24 -32.34 25.54
CA GLU A 462 0.31 -32.31 26.67
C GLU A 462 0.72 -31.24 27.67
N TYR A 463 2.03 -31.10 27.91
CA TYR A 463 2.58 -30.04 28.77
C TYR A 463 2.18 -28.65 28.28
N VAL A 464 2.49 -28.31 27.03
CA VAL A 464 2.19 -26.97 26.47
C VAL A 464 0.67 -26.70 26.41
N GLN A 465 -0.14 -27.74 26.14
CA GLN A 465 -1.59 -27.64 26.18
C GLN A 465 -2.09 -27.32 27.60
N GLN A 466 -1.61 -28.02 28.62
CA GLN A 466 -2.01 -27.76 30.01
C GLN A 466 -1.57 -26.37 30.48
N THR A 467 -0.37 -25.93 30.10
CA THR A 467 0.12 -24.58 30.44
C THR A 467 -0.74 -23.50 29.78
N SER A 468 -1.02 -23.60 28.48
CA SER A 468 -1.91 -22.65 27.79
C SER A 468 -3.32 -22.66 28.39
N LEU A 469 -3.89 -23.84 28.68
CA LEU A 469 -5.21 -23.94 29.29
C LEU A 469 -5.24 -23.33 30.70
N GLY A 470 -4.21 -23.58 31.51
CA GLY A 470 -4.05 -22.97 32.83
C GLY A 470 -4.05 -21.44 32.75
N LYS A 471 -3.35 -20.88 31.75
CA LYS A 471 -3.34 -19.44 31.48
C LYS A 471 -4.73 -18.90 31.14
N ALA A 472 -5.46 -19.57 30.25
CA ALA A 472 -6.81 -19.20 29.86
C ALA A 472 -7.76 -19.18 31.07
N ARG A 473 -7.79 -20.27 31.85
CA ARG A 473 -8.67 -20.40 33.03
C ARG A 473 -8.31 -19.42 34.15
N ALA A 474 -7.04 -19.06 34.29
CA ALA A 474 -6.61 -18.04 35.26
C ALA A 474 -7.12 -16.64 34.87
N VAL A 475 -7.12 -16.30 33.58
CA VAL A 475 -7.67 -15.03 33.09
C VAL A 475 -9.20 -15.03 33.09
N GLU A 476 -9.83 -16.17 32.77
CA GLU A 476 -11.29 -16.35 32.87
C GLU A 476 -11.81 -16.03 34.27
N ARG A 477 -11.18 -16.60 35.32
CA ARG A 477 -11.51 -16.29 36.72
C ARG A 477 -11.31 -14.82 37.10
N GLN A 478 -10.34 -14.14 36.48
CA GLN A 478 -10.12 -12.70 36.72
C GLN A 478 -11.24 -11.85 36.11
N ILE A 479 -11.73 -12.23 34.93
CA ILE A 479 -12.80 -11.51 34.20
C ILE A 479 -14.19 -11.81 34.78
N GLU A 480 -14.44 -13.05 35.23
CA GLU A 480 -15.70 -13.40 35.91
C GLU A 480 -15.96 -12.53 37.15
N ALA A 481 -14.89 -12.07 37.83
CA ALA A 481 -14.98 -11.15 38.97
C ALA A 481 -15.32 -9.70 38.58
N SER A 482 -15.19 -9.31 37.30
CA SER A 482 -15.32 -7.92 36.81
C SER A 482 -16.57 -7.63 35.95
N SER A 483 -17.53 -8.56 35.87
CA SER A 483 -18.89 -8.40 35.31
C SER A 483 -19.10 -8.53 33.78
N SER A 484 -18.05 -8.72 32.97
CA SER A 484 -18.20 -8.91 31.51
C SER A 484 -18.37 -10.39 31.17
N ARG A 485 -19.61 -10.83 30.85
CA ARG A 485 -19.87 -12.23 30.44
C ARG A 485 -19.66 -12.48 28.94
N ASN A 486 -19.52 -11.44 28.11
CA ASN A 486 -19.42 -11.59 26.65
C ASN A 486 -17.99 -11.36 26.15
N ALA A 487 -17.05 -12.19 26.62
CA ALA A 487 -15.64 -12.10 26.27
C ALA A 487 -15.11 -13.39 25.59
N LEU A 488 -14.16 -13.22 24.68
CA LEU A 488 -13.37 -14.30 24.09
C LEU A 488 -11.93 -14.21 24.58
N ILE A 489 -11.48 -15.19 25.37
CA ILE A 489 -10.12 -15.22 25.92
C ILE A 489 -9.24 -16.08 25.03
N ILE A 490 -8.22 -15.47 24.44
CA ILE A 490 -7.18 -16.12 23.65
C ILE A 490 -5.98 -16.35 24.56
N SER A 491 -5.50 -17.58 24.66
CA SER A 491 -4.24 -17.90 25.34
C SER A 491 -3.34 -18.71 24.43
N ALA A 492 -2.03 -18.56 24.60
CA ALA A 492 -1.07 -19.38 23.91
C ALA A 492 0.16 -19.65 24.78
N ASP A 493 0.74 -20.82 24.59
CA ASP A 493 2.02 -21.21 25.20
C ASP A 493 2.91 -21.85 24.14
N THR A 494 4.20 -21.52 24.15
CA THR A 494 5.14 -21.91 23.09
C THR A 494 6.40 -22.47 23.73
N ILE A 495 6.79 -23.67 23.30
CA ILE A 495 8.00 -24.36 23.75
C ILE A 495 8.85 -24.79 22.54
N VAL A 496 10.14 -25.00 22.78
CA VAL A 496 11.05 -25.63 21.80
C VAL A 496 11.44 -27.00 22.33
N VAL A 497 11.44 -28.00 21.45
CA VAL A 497 11.81 -29.38 21.78
C VAL A 497 12.98 -29.80 20.91
N CYS A 498 14.03 -30.32 21.52
CA CYS A 498 15.16 -30.95 20.83
C CYS A 498 15.31 -32.37 21.36
N ASN A 499 15.29 -33.36 20.48
CA ASN A 499 15.48 -34.77 20.85
C ASN A 499 14.63 -35.22 22.07
N GLY A 500 13.34 -34.82 22.07
CA GLY A 500 12.39 -35.13 23.15
C GLY A 500 12.54 -34.30 24.44
N THR A 501 13.52 -33.40 24.52
CA THR A 501 13.75 -32.53 25.68
C THR A 501 13.21 -31.12 25.44
N ILE A 502 12.50 -30.55 26.43
CA ILE A 502 11.92 -29.20 26.36
C ILE A 502 12.99 -28.16 26.73
N TYR A 503 13.17 -27.16 25.86
CA TYR A 503 14.05 -26.02 26.02
C TYR A 503 13.24 -24.74 26.24
N GLU A 504 13.31 -24.24 27.47
CA GLU A 504 12.75 -22.95 27.86
C GLU A 504 13.73 -21.81 27.56
N LYS A 505 13.62 -20.69 28.28
CA LYS A 505 14.51 -19.54 28.15
C LYS A 505 15.87 -19.87 28.79
N PRO A 506 17.01 -19.67 28.10
CA PRO A 506 18.32 -20.00 28.66
C PRO A 506 18.70 -19.13 29.86
N GLY A 507 18.26 -17.86 29.91
CA GLY A 507 18.55 -16.92 30.99
C GLY A 507 19.98 -16.41 31.04
N THR A 508 20.97 -17.26 30.71
CA THR A 508 22.40 -16.92 30.66
C THR A 508 23.04 -17.34 29.33
N LYS A 509 24.14 -16.67 28.97
CA LYS A 509 24.90 -16.91 27.74
C LYS A 509 25.52 -18.30 27.73
N GLU A 510 26.01 -18.76 28.87
CA GLU A 510 26.61 -20.09 29.05
C GLU A 510 25.57 -21.18 28.80
N ARG A 511 24.34 -20.98 29.29
CA ARG A 511 23.25 -21.93 29.08
C ARG A 511 22.81 -21.93 27.62
N GLN A 512 22.72 -20.76 26.99
CA GLN A 512 22.38 -20.64 25.57
C GLN A 512 23.41 -21.35 24.68
N ARG A 513 24.71 -21.21 24.98
CA ARG A 513 25.78 -21.94 24.30
C ARG A 513 25.58 -23.46 24.40
N GLN A 514 25.29 -23.97 25.60
CA GLN A 514 25.02 -25.40 25.79
C GLN A 514 23.82 -25.88 24.97
N MET A 515 22.78 -25.06 24.83
CA MET A 515 21.64 -25.39 23.97
C MET A 515 22.06 -25.55 22.52
N PHE A 516 22.84 -24.61 21.98
CA PHE A 516 23.28 -24.67 20.58
C PHE A 516 24.24 -25.82 20.28
N GLU A 517 25.11 -26.19 21.21
CA GLU A 517 25.93 -27.41 21.03
C GLU A 517 25.06 -28.68 21.01
N GLU A 518 23.97 -28.72 21.80
CA GLU A 518 23.01 -29.82 21.68
C GLU A 518 22.29 -29.81 20.33
N TYR A 519 21.91 -28.63 19.83
CA TYR A 519 21.24 -28.51 18.54
C TYR A 519 22.16 -28.90 17.38
N ARG A 520 23.48 -28.72 17.48
CA ARG A 520 24.42 -29.30 16.50
C ARG A 520 24.38 -30.82 16.48
N ASN A 521 24.25 -31.46 17.65
CA ASN A 521 24.14 -32.92 17.74
C ASN A 521 22.80 -33.44 17.24
N TYR A 522 21.73 -32.66 17.45
CA TYR A 522 20.36 -32.99 17.06
C TYR A 522 19.72 -31.80 16.33
N PRO A 523 20.01 -31.61 15.04
CA PRO A 523 19.66 -30.37 14.31
C PRO A 523 18.17 -30.15 14.10
N MET A 524 17.34 -31.19 14.24
CA MET A 524 15.89 -31.03 14.10
C MET A 524 15.25 -30.65 15.43
N LEU A 525 14.71 -29.43 15.46
CA LEU A 525 14.00 -28.82 16.56
C LEU A 525 12.51 -28.73 16.25
N GLU A 526 11.65 -28.93 17.25
CA GLU A 526 10.21 -28.76 17.13
C GLU A 526 9.77 -27.55 17.95
N VAL A 527 9.23 -26.53 17.31
CA VAL A 527 8.56 -25.42 17.98
C VAL A 527 7.07 -25.76 18.10
N VAL A 528 6.60 -25.88 19.33
CA VAL A 528 5.24 -26.34 19.64
C VAL A 528 4.49 -25.21 20.33
N THR A 529 3.38 -24.76 19.73
CA THR A 529 2.48 -23.80 20.38
C THR A 529 1.09 -24.41 20.56
N ALA A 530 0.59 -24.39 21.80
CA ALA A 530 -0.82 -24.62 22.06
C ALA A 530 -1.56 -23.30 22.14
N VAL A 531 -2.73 -23.21 21.53
CA VAL A 531 -3.64 -22.06 21.58
C VAL A 531 -4.98 -22.53 22.11
N HIS A 532 -5.55 -21.78 23.05
CA HIS A 532 -6.92 -21.96 23.51
C HIS A 532 -7.73 -20.68 23.33
N VAL A 533 -8.97 -20.83 22.88
CA VAL A 533 -9.98 -19.77 22.89
C VAL A 533 -11.13 -20.20 23.78
N VAL A 534 -11.42 -19.39 24.80
CA VAL A 534 -12.54 -19.57 25.72
C VAL A 534 -13.62 -18.55 25.39
N ASN A 535 -14.85 -19.00 25.19
CA ASN A 535 -16.01 -18.12 25.13
C ASN A 535 -16.67 -18.07 26.51
N CYS A 536 -16.56 -16.95 27.20
CA CYS A 536 -17.09 -16.77 28.56
C CYS A 536 -18.63 -16.75 28.59
N ALA A 537 -19.30 -16.43 27.47
CA ALA A 537 -20.75 -16.36 27.41
C ALA A 537 -21.38 -17.76 27.31
N SER A 538 -20.79 -18.63 26.50
CA SER A 538 -21.26 -20.01 26.29
C SER A 538 -20.57 -21.03 27.21
N GLY A 539 -19.41 -20.68 27.77
CA GLY A 539 -18.52 -21.60 28.49
C GLY A 539 -17.75 -22.56 27.58
N THR A 540 -17.78 -22.36 26.24
CA THR A 540 -17.09 -23.25 25.31
C THR A 540 -15.58 -23.00 25.29
N LEU A 541 -14.82 -24.08 25.09
CA LEU A 541 -13.38 -24.07 24.98
C LEU A 541 -12.97 -24.75 23.68
N HIS A 542 -12.22 -24.04 22.84
CA HIS A 542 -11.62 -24.59 21.64
C HIS A 542 -10.09 -24.55 21.76
N SER A 543 -9.42 -25.60 21.28
CA SER A 543 -7.97 -25.73 21.34
C SER A 543 -7.37 -26.10 19.98
N HIS A 544 -6.16 -25.61 19.73
CA HIS A 544 -5.32 -25.95 18.58
C HIS A 544 -3.89 -26.15 19.06
N THR A 545 -3.15 -27.06 18.45
CA THR A 545 -1.72 -27.24 18.72
C THR A 545 -1.00 -27.34 17.39
N GLU A 546 0.01 -26.48 17.21
CA GLU A 546 0.79 -26.40 15.99
C GLU A 546 2.23 -26.82 16.28
N ILE A 547 2.82 -27.60 15.37
CA ILE A 547 4.21 -28.06 15.45
C ILE A 547 4.92 -27.62 14.18
N THR A 548 5.94 -26.78 14.32
CA THR A 548 6.82 -26.35 13.23
C THR A 548 8.21 -26.91 13.46
N LYS A 549 8.79 -27.55 12.45
CA LYS A 549 10.16 -28.07 12.53
C LYS A 549 11.16 -27.03 12.04
N LEU A 550 12.23 -26.87 12.80
CA LEU A 550 13.36 -26.03 12.47
C LEU A 550 14.62 -26.89 12.41
N TYR A 551 15.46 -26.65 11.42
CA TYR A 551 16.69 -27.41 11.22
C TYR A 551 17.88 -26.51 11.52
N PHE A 552 18.43 -26.61 12.73
CA PHE A 552 19.65 -25.93 13.13
C PHE A 552 20.79 -26.35 12.18
N ASP A 553 21.57 -25.39 11.69
CA ASP A 553 22.72 -25.69 10.86
C ASP A 553 23.84 -26.26 11.74
N ALA A 554 24.04 -27.58 11.67
CA ALA A 554 25.06 -28.27 12.45
C ALA A 554 26.48 -27.77 12.11
N GLU A 555 26.67 -27.25 10.89
CA GLU A 555 27.94 -26.70 10.40
C GLU A 555 28.05 -25.17 10.63
N CYS A 556 27.08 -24.57 11.32
CA CYS A 556 27.05 -23.15 11.61
C CYS A 556 28.38 -22.70 12.25
N PRO A 557 29.10 -21.72 11.65
CA PRO A 557 30.41 -21.31 12.14
C PRO A 557 30.35 -20.81 13.59
N SER A 558 31.28 -21.27 14.43
CA SER A 558 31.28 -20.90 15.86
C SER A 558 31.32 -19.39 16.11
N HIS A 559 31.97 -18.61 15.24
CA HIS A 559 31.99 -17.14 15.36
C HIS A 559 30.60 -16.49 15.18
N LEU A 560 29.72 -17.09 14.36
CA LEU A 560 28.35 -16.64 14.18
C LEU A 560 27.50 -16.97 15.41
N ILE A 561 27.68 -18.19 15.97
CA ILE A 561 27.04 -18.59 17.23
C ILE A 561 27.49 -17.66 18.37
N ASP A 562 28.77 -17.35 18.46
CA ASP A 562 29.32 -16.43 19.45
C ASP A 562 28.71 -15.04 19.32
N ALA A 563 28.68 -14.49 18.11
CA ALA A 563 28.06 -13.19 17.84
C ALA A 563 26.57 -13.15 18.22
N TYR A 564 25.83 -14.23 17.94
CA TYR A 564 24.43 -14.35 18.31
C TYR A 564 24.23 -14.42 19.83
N ILE A 565 25.05 -15.18 20.55
CA ILE A 565 24.99 -15.23 22.01
C ILE A 565 25.32 -13.85 22.59
N GLU A 566 26.30 -13.15 22.02
CA GLU A 566 26.74 -11.86 22.54
C GLU A 566 25.70 -10.75 22.39
N CYS A 567 24.92 -10.75 21.30
CA CYS A 567 23.85 -9.77 21.10
C CYS A 567 22.71 -9.90 22.13
N GLY A 568 22.59 -11.06 22.81
CA GLY A 568 21.64 -11.30 23.89
C GLY A 568 20.20 -11.53 23.45
N GLU A 569 19.92 -11.56 22.14
CA GLU A 569 18.57 -11.63 21.59
C GLU A 569 17.78 -12.87 22.05
N GLY A 570 18.45 -14.03 22.14
CA GLY A 570 17.82 -15.29 22.52
C GLY A 570 17.69 -15.54 24.04
N LEU A 571 18.26 -14.67 24.89
CA LEU A 571 18.39 -14.96 26.33
C LEU A 571 17.05 -15.16 27.05
N GLN A 572 16.02 -14.42 26.63
CA GLN A 572 14.68 -14.43 27.23
C GLN A 572 13.63 -15.10 26.33
N VAL A 573 14.08 -15.94 25.39
CA VAL A 573 13.21 -16.61 24.40
C VAL A 573 13.36 -18.12 24.51
N ALA A 574 12.23 -18.84 24.40
CA ALA A 574 12.23 -20.31 24.45
C ALA A 574 13.12 -20.87 23.33
N GLY A 575 13.91 -21.89 23.66
CA GLY A 575 14.89 -22.46 22.75
C GLY A 575 16.15 -21.63 22.53
N GLY A 576 16.21 -20.40 23.07
CA GLY A 576 17.40 -19.56 23.01
C GLY A 576 17.64 -18.85 21.68
N PHE A 577 16.63 -18.71 20.82
CA PHE A 577 16.75 -18.01 19.53
C PHE A 577 15.49 -17.21 19.16
N GLN A 578 15.63 -16.25 18.25
CA GLN A 578 14.54 -15.52 17.60
C GLN A 578 14.65 -15.69 16.09
N TYR A 579 13.78 -16.53 15.53
CA TYR A 579 13.83 -16.88 14.10
C TYR A 579 13.47 -15.71 13.18
N GLN A 580 12.69 -14.73 13.65
CA GLN A 580 12.30 -13.53 12.89
C GLN A 580 13.39 -12.46 12.74
N SER A 581 14.59 -12.72 13.24
CA SER A 581 15.70 -11.77 13.32
C SER A 581 17.01 -12.48 12.95
N ILE A 582 18.17 -11.99 13.43
CA ILE A 582 19.48 -12.59 13.14
C ILE A 582 19.59 -14.05 13.59
N GLY A 583 18.71 -14.52 14.48
CA GLY A 583 18.63 -15.93 14.88
C GLY A 583 18.26 -16.88 13.74
N ASN A 584 17.64 -16.38 12.65
CA ASN A 584 17.41 -17.16 11.43
C ASN A 584 18.70 -17.72 10.85
N LEU A 585 19.81 -16.98 10.95
CA LEU A 585 21.13 -17.39 10.41
C LEU A 585 21.67 -18.68 11.06
N LEU A 586 21.08 -19.13 12.17
CA LEU A 586 21.45 -20.37 12.85
C LEU A 586 20.75 -21.61 12.25
N PHE A 587 19.82 -21.44 11.32
CA PHE A 587 18.97 -22.50 10.78
C PHE A 587 19.14 -22.63 9.26
N SER A 588 19.08 -23.86 8.78
CA SER A 588 19.19 -24.19 7.35
C SER A 588 17.82 -24.36 6.68
N LYS A 589 16.79 -24.69 7.46
CA LYS A 589 15.45 -25.02 6.94
C LYS A 589 14.36 -24.85 7.99
N MET A 590 13.16 -24.54 7.53
CA MET A 590 11.92 -24.58 8.29
C MET A 590 10.88 -25.44 7.56
N GLU A 591 10.14 -26.27 8.29
CA GLU A 591 8.98 -27.01 7.80
C GLU A 591 7.78 -26.78 8.73
N GLY A 592 6.80 -25.97 8.29
CA GLY A 592 5.57 -25.72 9.03
C GLY A 592 5.16 -24.24 9.02
N ASP A 593 4.48 -23.81 10.08
CA ASP A 593 3.95 -22.44 10.22
C ASP A 593 5.01 -21.51 10.81
N TYR A 594 5.33 -20.44 10.08
CA TYR A 594 6.23 -19.37 10.53
C TYR A 594 5.70 -18.65 11.78
N PHE A 595 4.40 -18.34 11.83
CA PHE A 595 3.83 -17.59 12.95
C PHE A 595 3.80 -18.41 14.24
N ASN A 596 3.75 -19.74 14.13
CA ASN A 596 3.95 -20.64 15.27
C ASN A 596 5.32 -20.43 15.93
N ILE A 597 6.38 -20.23 15.14
CA ILE A 597 7.73 -19.96 15.67
C ILE A 597 7.79 -18.59 16.35
N VAL A 598 7.18 -17.57 15.74
CA VAL A 598 7.12 -16.21 16.29
C VAL A 598 6.36 -16.19 17.64
N GLY A 599 5.36 -17.06 17.78
CA GLY A 599 4.73 -17.41 19.07
C GLY A 599 3.22 -17.56 19.06
N LEU A 600 2.55 -17.48 17.90
CA LEU A 600 1.10 -17.71 17.76
C LEU A 600 0.79 -18.23 16.35
N PRO A 601 0.32 -19.48 16.17
CA PRO A 601 -0.07 -19.99 14.86
C PRO A 601 -1.32 -19.25 14.35
N ALA A 602 -1.12 -18.23 13.50
CA ALA A 602 -2.15 -17.24 13.16
C ALA A 602 -3.40 -17.91 12.55
N LYS A 603 -3.21 -18.84 11.60
CA LYS A 603 -4.29 -19.60 10.97
C LYS A 603 -5.04 -20.49 11.95
N GLY A 604 -4.31 -21.15 12.86
CA GLY A 604 -4.89 -21.96 13.93
C GLY A 604 -5.75 -21.11 14.86
N CYS A 605 -5.21 -19.99 15.33
CA CYS A 605 -5.90 -19.01 16.16
C CYS A 605 -7.17 -18.47 15.50
N TYR A 606 -7.10 -18.06 14.22
CA TYR A 606 -8.24 -17.62 13.44
C TYR A 606 -9.36 -18.67 13.39
N THR A 607 -9.00 -19.93 13.14
CA THR A 607 -9.97 -21.03 13.07
C THR A 607 -10.65 -21.27 14.42
N LEU A 608 -9.94 -21.08 15.55
CA LEU A 608 -10.53 -21.18 16.88
C LEU A 608 -11.48 -20.03 17.20
N LEU A 609 -11.15 -18.81 16.76
CA LEU A 609 -12.03 -17.65 16.90
C LEU A 609 -13.32 -17.85 16.11
N GLU A 610 -13.22 -18.31 14.85
CA GLU A 610 -14.39 -18.61 14.01
C GLU A 610 -15.30 -19.66 14.68
N LYS A 611 -14.72 -20.74 15.24
CA LYS A 611 -15.50 -21.77 15.95
C LYS A 611 -16.16 -21.27 17.24
N SER A 612 -15.55 -20.30 17.92
CA SER A 612 -16.05 -19.79 19.19
C SER A 612 -17.29 -18.90 19.06
N ILE A 613 -17.62 -18.43 17.86
CA ILE A 613 -18.71 -17.47 17.58
C ILE A 613 -19.80 -18.00 16.62
N ILE A 614 -19.68 -19.28 16.23
CA ILE A 614 -20.69 -20.04 15.48
C ILE A 614 -21.45 -20.90 16.46
#